data_AF-A0A379W765-F1
#
_entry.id   AF-A0A379W765-F1
#
_cell.length_a   1.000
_cell.length_b   1.000
_cell.length_c   1.000
_cell.angle_alpha   90.00
_cell.angle_beta   90.00
_cell.angle_gamma   90.00
#
_symmetry.space_group_name_H-M   'P 1'
#
loop_
_entity.id
_entity.type
_entity.pdbx_description
1 polymer ?
#
loop_
_entity_poly.entity_id
_entity_poly.type
_entity_poly.pdbx_seq_one_letter_code
_entity_poly.pdbx_strand_id
1 'polypeptide(L)'
;MPAKAVIENYAQYAGVKPEQVLVSRGADEGIELVIRAFCEPGKDAILYCPPTYGMYSVSAETIGVERRTVPALENWQLDLQGISDNLTAQKWYSFVAPITPPGNLSTRWICARCWS
;
A
#
# COMPACT_ATOMS: atom_id res chain seq x y z
N MET A 1 13.97 -4.47 -24.37
CA MET A 1 14.08 -5.67 -23.50
C MET A 1 12.69 -6.29 -23.41
N PRO A 2 12.53 -7.61 -23.64
CA PRO A 2 11.23 -8.27 -23.49
C PRO A 2 10.80 -8.32 -22.01
N ALA A 3 9.49 -8.21 -21.74
CA ALA A 3 8.94 -8.17 -20.37
C ALA A 3 9.39 -9.36 -19.51
N LYS A 4 9.46 -10.55 -20.12
CA LYS A 4 9.95 -11.78 -19.46
C LYS A 4 11.35 -11.62 -18.86
N ALA A 5 12.29 -11.02 -19.61
CA ALA A 5 13.66 -10.82 -19.13
C ALA A 5 13.73 -9.83 -17.96
N VAL A 6 12.87 -8.82 -17.93
CA VAL A 6 12.79 -7.86 -16.81
C VAL A 6 12.30 -8.58 -15.55
N ILE A 7 11.24 -9.38 -15.68
CA ILE A 7 10.67 -10.16 -14.59
C ILE A 7 11.68 -11.15 -14.01
N GLU A 8 12.34 -11.94 -14.85
CA GLU A 8 13.33 -12.94 -14.41
C GLU A 8 14.52 -12.28 -13.70
N ASN A 9 15.07 -11.20 -14.26
CA ASN A 9 16.20 -10.48 -13.66
C ASN A 9 15.82 -9.83 -12.32
N TYR A 10 14.63 -9.24 -12.22
CA TYR A 10 14.19 -8.59 -10.99
C TYR A 10 13.84 -9.61 -9.90
N ALA A 11 13.21 -10.73 -10.28
CA ALA A 11 12.93 -11.83 -9.36
C ALA A 11 14.23 -12.40 -8.76
N GLN A 12 15.26 -12.57 -9.58
CA GLN A 12 16.59 -12.97 -9.10
C GLN A 12 17.21 -11.94 -8.14
N TYR A 13 17.14 -10.65 -8.47
CA TYR A 13 17.64 -9.57 -7.61
C TYR A 13 16.93 -9.52 -6.25
N ALA A 14 15.60 -9.65 -6.26
CA ALA A 14 14.77 -9.57 -5.07
C ALA A 14 14.67 -10.89 -4.28
N GLY A 15 15.20 -12.00 -4.80
CA GLY A 15 15.15 -13.31 -4.15
C GLY A 15 13.75 -13.95 -4.10
N VAL A 16 12.89 -13.65 -5.07
CA VAL A 16 11.50 -14.14 -5.17
C VAL A 16 11.30 -14.95 -6.45
N LYS A 17 10.16 -15.64 -6.59
CA LYS A 17 9.83 -16.36 -7.82
C LYS A 17 9.33 -15.39 -8.92
N PRO A 18 9.57 -15.66 -10.21
CA PRO A 18 9.07 -14.83 -11.31
C PRO A 18 7.55 -14.58 -11.25
N GLU A 19 6.75 -15.57 -10.85
CA GLU A 19 5.30 -15.45 -10.69
C GLU A 19 4.86 -14.52 -9.54
N GLN A 20 5.79 -14.06 -8.69
CA GLN A 20 5.54 -13.08 -7.63
C GLN A 20 5.89 -11.64 -8.07
N VAL A 21 6.35 -11.45 -9.31
CA VAL A 21 6.79 -10.14 -9.83
C VAL A 21 5.85 -9.66 -10.93
N LEU A 22 5.33 -8.45 -10.76
CA LEU A 22 4.61 -7.70 -11.76
C LEU A 22 5.42 -6.46 -12.15
N VAL A 23 5.57 -6.20 -13.45
CA VAL A 23 6.19 -4.97 -13.94
C VAL A 23 5.12 -3.97 -14.37
N SER A 24 5.26 -2.73 -13.90
CA SER A 24 4.37 -1.59 -14.19
C SER A 24 5.19 -0.37 -14.61
N ARG A 25 4.51 0.69 -15.08
CA ARG A 25 5.06 2.01 -15.42
C ARG A 25 5.38 2.80 -14.13
N GLY A 26 6.32 2.28 -13.35
CA GLY A 26 6.70 2.82 -12.06
C GLY A 26 5.79 2.35 -10.92
N ALA A 27 6.15 2.77 -9.70
CA ALA A 27 5.43 2.39 -8.48
C ALA A 27 4.03 2.99 -8.40
N ASP A 28 3.79 4.16 -9.03
CA ASP A 28 2.49 4.83 -9.05
C ASP A 28 1.40 3.97 -9.71
N GLU A 29 1.71 3.35 -10.85
CA GLU A 29 0.78 2.40 -11.49
C GLU A 29 0.59 1.15 -10.62
N GLY A 30 1.61 0.73 -9.86
CA GLY A 30 1.48 -0.34 -8.88
C GLY A 30 0.47 0.00 -7.77
N ILE A 31 0.52 1.23 -7.23
CA ILE A 31 -0.45 1.72 -6.23
C ILE A 31 -1.86 1.72 -6.82
N GLU A 32 -2.04 2.25 -8.03
CA GLU A 32 -3.35 2.25 -8.70
C GLU A 32 -3.90 0.84 -8.92
N LEU A 33 -3.06 -0.09 -9.37
CA LEU A 33 -3.46 -1.48 -9.61
C LEU A 33 -3.92 -2.17 -8.32
N VAL A 34 -3.21 -1.96 -7.20
CA VAL A 34 -3.60 -2.50 -5.90
C VAL A 34 -4.95 -1.92 -5.46
N ILE A 35 -5.14 -0.60 -5.56
CA ILE A 35 -6.41 0.03 -5.19
C ILE A 35 -7.55 -0.52 -6.06
N ARG A 36 -7.35 -0.60 -7.39
CA ARG A 36 -8.38 -1.11 -8.31
C ARG A 36 -8.70 -2.59 -8.12
N ALA A 37 -7.73 -3.41 -7.73
CA ALA A 37 -7.93 -4.85 -7.55
C ALA A 37 -8.67 -5.18 -6.25
N PHE A 38 -8.52 -4.35 -5.21
CA PHE A 38 -8.99 -4.68 -3.86
C PHE A 38 -10.01 -3.70 -3.28
N CYS A 39 -10.27 -2.55 -3.90
CA CYS A 39 -11.23 -1.56 -3.38
C CYS A 39 -12.38 -1.33 -4.37
N GLU A 40 -13.61 -1.48 -3.90
CA GLU A 40 -14.82 -1.06 -4.60
C GLU A 40 -15.09 0.44 -4.35
N PRO A 41 -15.15 1.29 -5.41
CA PRO A 41 -15.43 2.71 -5.28
C PRO A 41 -16.74 2.99 -4.53
N GLY A 42 -16.73 3.99 -3.63
CA GLY A 42 -17.89 4.36 -2.81
C GLY A 42 -18.24 3.37 -1.69
N LYS A 43 -17.48 2.28 -1.51
CA LYS A 43 -17.73 1.27 -0.48
C LYS A 43 -16.50 0.97 0.37
N ASP A 44 -15.34 0.77 -0.25
CA ASP A 44 -14.10 0.46 0.45
C ASP A 44 -13.24 1.71 0.66
N ALA A 45 -12.21 1.57 1.49
CA ALA A 45 -11.26 2.64 1.80
C ALA A 45 -9.81 2.15 1.89
N ILE A 46 -8.89 3.05 1.55
CA ILE A 46 -7.47 2.89 1.90
C ILE A 46 -7.15 3.60 3.22
N LEU A 47 -6.09 3.17 3.90
CA LEU A 47 -5.60 3.82 5.12
C LEU A 47 -4.10 4.10 5.00
N TYR A 48 -3.68 5.35 5.10
CA TYR A 48 -2.25 5.70 5.07
C TYR A 48 -1.88 6.61 6.25
N CYS A 49 -0.58 6.74 6.51
CA CYS A 49 -0.08 7.43 7.70
C CYS A 49 0.71 8.70 7.36
N PRO A 50 0.08 9.89 7.33
CA PRO A 50 0.79 11.15 7.11
C PRO A 50 1.78 11.48 8.23
N PRO A 51 2.87 12.20 7.95
CA PRO A 51 3.35 12.56 6.61
C PRO A 51 3.91 11.35 5.84
N THR A 52 3.46 11.15 4.60
CA THR A 52 3.91 10.06 3.70
C THR A 52 3.74 10.46 2.23
N TYR A 53 4.06 9.55 1.32
CA TYR A 53 3.96 9.75 -0.12
C TYR A 53 2.53 10.07 -0.57
N GLY A 54 2.34 11.16 -1.31
CA GLY A 54 1.03 11.70 -1.65
C GLY A 54 0.20 10.86 -2.64
N MET A 55 0.84 9.98 -3.40
CA MET A 55 0.16 9.23 -4.47
C MET A 55 -0.90 8.27 -3.95
N TYR A 56 -0.82 7.79 -2.70
CA TYR A 56 -1.90 7.01 -2.11
C TYR A 56 -3.23 7.79 -2.10
N SER A 57 -3.19 9.05 -1.66
CA SER A 57 -4.36 9.92 -1.65
C SER A 57 -4.83 10.23 -3.07
N VAL A 58 -3.92 10.62 -3.95
CA VAL A 58 -4.25 11.02 -5.33
C VAL A 58 -4.89 9.85 -6.09
N SER A 59 -4.31 8.66 -6.02
CA SER A 59 -4.85 7.47 -6.69
C SER A 59 -6.21 7.06 -6.12
N ALA A 60 -6.39 7.02 -4.79
CA ALA A 60 -7.68 6.66 -4.19
C ALA A 60 -8.79 7.68 -4.52
N GLU A 61 -8.48 8.98 -4.46
CA GLU A 61 -9.41 10.04 -4.84
C GLU A 61 -9.83 9.92 -6.32
N THR A 62 -8.86 9.67 -7.20
CA THR A 62 -9.13 9.50 -8.64
C THR A 62 -10.02 8.27 -8.92
N ILE A 63 -9.88 7.20 -8.13
CA ILE A 63 -10.66 5.97 -8.28
C ILE A 63 -12.04 6.08 -7.58
N GLY A 64 -12.25 7.05 -6.68
CA GLY A 64 -13.47 7.18 -5.89
C GLY A 64 -13.51 6.27 -4.67
N VAL A 65 -12.34 5.94 -4.12
CA VAL A 65 -12.15 5.12 -2.91
C VAL A 65 -11.97 6.05 -1.71
N GLU A 66 -12.59 5.73 -0.58
CA GLU A 66 -12.47 6.53 0.65
C GLU A 66 -11.01 6.54 1.14
N ARG A 67 -10.58 7.69 1.67
CA ARG A 67 -9.23 7.91 2.18
C ARG A 67 -9.29 8.08 3.68
N ARG A 68 -8.71 7.14 4.42
CA ARG A 68 -8.52 7.25 5.87
C ARG A 68 -7.08 7.55 6.21
N THR A 69 -6.89 8.29 7.28
CA THR A 69 -5.56 8.65 7.76
C THR A 69 -5.41 8.39 9.24
N VAL A 70 -4.26 7.82 9.60
CA VAL A 70 -3.79 7.74 10.99
C VAL A 70 -2.41 8.35 10.99
N PRO A 71 -2.24 9.61 11.43
CA PRO A 71 -0.94 10.26 11.43
C PRO A 71 0.12 9.43 12.15
N ALA A 72 1.35 9.48 11.64
CA ALA A 72 2.50 8.92 12.33
C ALA A 72 2.67 9.60 13.70
N LEU A 73 3.22 8.85 14.66
CA LEU A 73 3.69 9.41 15.92
C LEU A 73 4.82 10.43 15.66
N GLU A 74 5.12 11.29 16.64
CA GLU A 74 6.16 12.33 16.52
C GLU A 74 7.54 11.77 16.16
N ASN A 75 7.81 10.52 16.53
CA ASN A 75 9.03 9.79 16.20
C ASN A 75 8.98 9.06 14.84
N TRP A 76 8.00 9.41 13.99
CA TRP A 76 7.77 8.84 12.67
C TRP A 76 7.46 7.33 12.68
N GLN A 77 7.01 6.80 13.81
CA GLN A 77 6.52 5.42 13.93
C GLN A 77 5.03 5.34 13.62
N LEU A 78 4.58 4.12 13.27
CA LEU A 78 3.17 3.82 13.08
C LEU A 78 2.44 3.89 14.42
N ASP A 79 1.32 4.62 14.47
CA ASP A 79 0.35 4.49 15.56
C ASP A 79 -0.46 3.21 15.34
N LEU A 80 0.07 2.08 15.85
CA LEU A 80 -0.56 0.78 15.70
C LEU A 80 -1.93 0.70 16.35
N GLN A 81 -2.15 1.45 17.43
CA GLN A 81 -3.43 1.49 18.12
C GLN A 81 -4.45 2.26 17.26
N GLY A 82 -4.10 3.46 16.81
CA GLY A 82 -4.94 4.25 15.90
C GLY A 82 -5.26 3.50 14.61
N ILE A 83 -4.29 2.76 14.05
CA ILE A 83 -4.53 1.87 12.90
C ILE A 83 -5.55 0.79 13.26
N SER A 84 -5.34 0.03 14.34
CA SER A 84 -6.25 -1.04 14.77
C SER A 84 -7.69 -0.56 14.98
N ASP A 85 -7.86 0.61 15.61
CA ASP A 85 -9.18 1.18 15.89
C ASP A 85 -9.92 1.59 14.61
N ASN A 86 -9.18 1.99 13.57
CA ASN A 86 -9.74 2.33 12.26
C ASN A 86 -9.99 1.10 11.36
N LEU A 87 -9.34 -0.03 11.63
CA LEU A 87 -9.52 -1.29 10.89
C LEU A 87 -10.71 -2.12 11.38
N THR A 88 -11.00 -2.08 12.69
CA THR A 88 -12.05 -2.91 13.30
C THR A 88 -13.48 -2.47 12.96
N ALA A 89 -13.66 -1.21 12.53
CA ALA A 89 -14.97 -0.65 12.30
C ALA A 89 -15.69 -1.18 11.04
N GLN A 90 -14.99 -1.65 9.99
CA GLN A 90 -15.61 -2.13 8.75
C GLN A 90 -14.81 -3.24 8.02
N LYS A 91 -15.49 -4.08 7.23
CA LYS A 91 -14.94 -5.22 6.46
C LYS A 91 -14.15 -4.78 5.21
N TRP A 92 -13.21 -3.84 5.31
CA TRP A 92 -12.56 -3.23 4.14
C TRP A 92 -11.12 -3.68 3.95
N TYR A 93 -10.63 -3.56 2.71
CA TYR A 93 -9.23 -3.75 2.35
C TYR A 93 -8.44 -2.49 2.65
N SER A 94 -7.98 -2.35 3.89
CA SER A 94 -7.07 -1.26 4.24
C SER A 94 -5.63 -1.64 3.90
N PHE A 95 -5.03 -0.87 3.00
CA PHE A 95 -3.62 -0.96 2.64
C PHE A 95 -2.82 0.04 3.45
N VAL A 96 -2.06 -0.41 4.45
CA VAL A 96 -1.17 0.47 5.22
C VAL A 96 0.15 0.63 4.48
N ALA A 97 0.35 1.82 3.89
CA ALA A 97 1.63 2.20 3.32
C ALA A 97 2.69 2.41 4.42
N PRO A 98 3.95 1.97 4.22
CA PRO A 98 5.03 2.27 5.15
C PRO A 98 5.23 3.77 5.23
N ILE A 99 5.48 4.26 6.44
CA ILE A 99 5.97 5.62 6.65
C ILE A 99 7.40 5.66 6.14
N THR A 100 7.72 6.62 5.27
CA THR A 100 9.08 6.85 4.79
C THR A 100 9.64 8.12 5.46
N PRO A 101 10.11 8.08 6.72
CA PRO A 101 10.97 9.13 7.23
C PRO A 101 12.39 8.99 6.66
N PRO A 102 13.20 10.07 6.65
CA PRO A 102 14.63 9.93 6.38
C PRO A 102 15.26 9.07 7.48
N GLY A 103 15.59 7.81 7.17
CA GLY A 103 16.44 6.96 8.01
C GLY A 103 15.76 5.97 8.97
N ASN A 104 14.44 5.74 8.90
CA ASN A 104 13.78 4.73 9.74
C ASN A 104 12.98 3.72 8.90
N LEU A 105 13.27 2.43 9.09
CA LEU A 105 12.66 1.31 8.37
C LEU A 105 11.52 0.71 9.20
N SER A 106 10.31 1.26 9.09
CA SER A 106 9.13 0.46 9.48
C SER A 106 8.93 -0.62 8.42
N THR A 107 9.35 -1.84 8.75
CA THR A 107 9.52 -2.93 7.77
C THR A 107 8.26 -3.78 7.57
N ARG A 108 7.10 -3.36 8.12
CA ARG A 108 5.91 -4.22 8.16
C ARG A 108 4.72 -3.60 7.45
N TRP A 109 4.45 -4.13 6.26
CA TRP A 109 3.17 -3.98 5.58
C TRP A 109 2.08 -4.64 6.41
N ILE A 110 1.02 -3.90 6.72
CA ILE A 110 -0.19 -4.46 7.35
C ILE A 110 -1.27 -4.47 6.28
N CYS A 111 -1.54 -5.65 5.72
CA CYS A 111 -2.75 -5.90 4.94
C CYS A 111 -3.80 -6.47 5.88
N ALA A 112 -4.85 -5.69 6.15
CA ALA A 112 -5.84 -6.04 7.17
C ALA A 112 -6.83 -7.16 6.76
N ARG A 113 -6.72 -7.76 5.55
CA ARG A 113 -7.66 -8.82 5.13
C ARG A 113 -7.20 -9.70 3.95
N CYS A 114 -5.94 -10.14 3.92
CA CYS A 114 -5.54 -11.15 2.93
C CYS A 114 -6.01 -12.58 3.26
N TRP A 115 -6.47 -12.87 4.48
CA TRP A 115 -6.89 -14.22 4.89
C TRP A 115 -8.35 -14.23 5.35
N SER A 116 -9.23 -14.55 4.41
CA SER A 116 -10.50 -15.25 4.66
C SER A 116 -10.65 -16.32 3.59
#